data_AF-A0A6V8LU18-F1
#
_entry.id   AF-A0A6V8LU18-F1
#
_cell.length_a   1.000
_cell.length_b   1.000
_cell.length_c   1.000
_cell.angle_alpha   90.00
_cell.angle_beta   90.00
_cell.angle_gamma   90.00
#
_symmetry.space_group_name_H-M   'P 1'
#
loop_
_entity.id
_entity.type
_entity.pdbx_description
1 polymer ?
#
loop_
_entity_poly.entity_id
_entity_poly.type
_entity_poly.pdbx_seq_one_letter_code
_entity_poly.pdbx_strand_id
1 'polypeptide(L)'
;MFDPITFLLVLIVAAILAMLVWRYRSAINTWGDRYSASPFRMLLCGVAAVVCLGVVAVVSPVQLPVALYKLALVLLAGYLGYWLDVWLFPYARPDGYLLRNWQLEQGFKPLKPDHAVAPGYEQVFAAALVRRALIVGFCMLAVGLGL
;
A
#
# COMPACT_ATOMS: atom_id res chain seq x y z
N MET A 1 12.33 31.82 9.59
CA MET A 1 11.84 32.74 8.55
C MET A 1 11.96 31.97 7.25
N PHE A 2 10.85 31.43 6.73
CA PHE A 2 10.90 30.62 5.51
C PHE A 2 11.21 31.54 4.33
N ASP A 3 12.24 31.22 3.55
CA ASP A 3 12.58 32.03 2.39
C ASP A 3 11.43 31.95 1.37
N PRO A 4 11.03 33.08 0.76
CA PRO A 4 9.91 33.13 -0.17
C PRO A 4 10.10 32.22 -1.39
N ILE A 5 11.34 31.88 -1.73
CA ILE A 5 11.73 30.99 -2.83
C ILE A 5 11.34 29.53 -2.52
N THR A 6 11.53 29.10 -1.27
CA THR A 6 11.22 27.74 -0.81
C THR A 6 9.71 27.51 -0.84
N PHE A 7 8.91 28.50 -0.46
CA PHE A 7 7.45 28.46 -0.56
C PHE A 7 6.95 28.35 -2.01
N LEU A 8 7.57 29.10 -2.92
CA LEU A 8 7.25 29.08 -4.35
C LEU A 8 7.56 27.72 -4.97
N LEU A 9 8.70 27.11 -4.63
CA LEU A 9 9.06 25.76 -5.11
C LEU A 9 8.08 24.70 -4.59
N VAL A 10 7.68 24.76 -3.33
CA VAL A 10 6.69 23.84 -2.74
C VAL A 10 5.34 23.96 -3.47
N LEU A 11 4.87 25.18 -3.72
CA LEU A 11 3.63 25.44 -4.45
C LEU A 11 3.69 24.95 -5.89
N ILE A 12 4.82 25.15 -6.57
CA ILE A 12 5.02 24.68 -7.95
C ILE A 12 5.02 23.15 -7.99
N VAL A 13 5.73 22.49 -7.07
CA VAL A 13 5.77 21.02 -6.99
C VAL A 13 4.40 20.44 -6.64
N ALA A 14 3.68 21.04 -5.69
CA ALA A 14 2.32 20.64 -5.34
C ALA A 14 1.34 20.84 -6.52
N ALA A 15 1.46 21.93 -7.27
CA ALA A 15 0.65 22.20 -8.45
C ALA A 15 0.95 21.22 -9.59
N ILE A 16 2.22 20.89 -9.82
CA ILE A 16 2.65 19.90 -10.83
C ILE A 16 2.13 18.51 -10.45
N LEU A 17 2.20 18.13 -9.17
CA LEU A 17 1.62 16.88 -8.67
C LEU A 17 0.09 16.85 -8.85
N ALA A 18 -0.60 17.91 -8.46
CA ALA A 18 -2.04 18.03 -8.63
C ALA A 18 -2.44 17.95 -10.11
N MET A 19 -1.64 18.56 -10.99
CA MET A 19 -1.86 18.57 -12.44
C MET A 19 -1.56 17.20 -13.07
N LEU A 20 -0.50 16.51 -12.64
CA LEU A 20 -0.18 15.14 -13.06
C LEU A 20 -1.27 14.16 -12.59
N VAL A 21 -1.72 14.27 -11.35
CA VAL A 21 -2.82 13.46 -10.80
C VAL A 21 -4.11 13.73 -11.56
N TRP A 22 -4.45 15.00 -11.82
CA TRP A 22 -5.63 15.37 -12.59
C TRP A 22 -5.54 14.90 -14.05
N ARG A 23 -4.37 15.00 -14.67
CA ARG A 23 -4.11 14.53 -16.04
C ARG A 23 -4.22 13.01 -16.16
N TYR A 24 -3.78 12.26 -15.15
CA TYR A 24 -3.88 10.81 -15.12
C TYR A 24 -5.22 10.30 -14.57
N ARG A 25 -6.06 11.17 -14.00
CA ARG A 25 -7.40 10.83 -13.51
C ARG A 25 -8.30 10.25 -14.59
N SER A 26 -8.23 10.75 -15.82
CA SER A 26 -9.10 10.29 -16.92
C SER A 26 -8.73 8.90 -17.43
N ALA A 27 -7.44 8.55 -17.46
CA ALA A 27 -6.98 7.22 -17.83
C ALA A 27 -7.44 6.18 -16.78
N ILE A 28 -7.33 6.48 -15.48
CA ILE A 28 -7.73 5.56 -14.40
C ILE A 28 -9.20 5.10 -14.53
N ASN A 29 -10.09 5.96 -15.02
CA ASN A 29 -11.52 5.68 -15.07
C ASN A 29 -11.91 4.80 -16.27
N THR A 30 -11.17 4.85 -17.38
CA THR A 30 -11.50 4.09 -18.61
C THR A 30 -10.93 2.67 -18.62
N TRP A 31 -9.95 2.36 -17.77
CA TRP A 31 -9.34 1.03 -17.63
C TRP A 31 -9.91 0.23 -16.44
N GLY A 32 -10.84 0.81 -15.67
CA GLY A 32 -11.45 0.20 -14.47
C GLY A 32 -12.31 -1.04 -14.73
N ASP A 33 -12.70 -1.28 -15.98
CA ASP A 33 -13.62 -2.38 -16.33
C ASP A 33 -12.90 -3.68 -16.75
N ARG A 34 -11.56 -3.70 -16.86
CA ARG A 34 -10.82 -4.83 -17.47
C ARG A 34 -9.58 -5.33 -16.72
N TYR A 35 -9.70 -5.62 -15.42
CA TYR A 35 -8.75 -6.42 -14.61
C TYR A 35 -7.56 -5.67 -14.02
N SER A 36 -7.39 -5.90 -12.72
CA SER A 36 -6.19 -5.69 -11.92
C SER A 36 -5.90 -4.23 -11.55
N ALA A 37 -5.51 -4.03 -10.30
CA ALA A 37 -4.93 -2.78 -9.82
C ALA A 37 -3.75 -2.43 -10.73
N SER A 38 -3.96 -1.53 -11.69
CA SER A 38 -2.94 -1.17 -12.67
C SER A 38 -1.66 -0.78 -11.93
N PRO A 39 -0.48 -1.37 -12.24
CA PRO A 39 0.79 -1.03 -11.60
C PRO A 39 1.07 0.48 -11.64
N PHE A 40 0.50 1.11 -12.66
CA PHE A 40 0.46 2.55 -12.86
C PHE A 40 -0.10 3.36 -11.67
N ARG A 41 -1.16 2.89 -11.01
CA ARG A 41 -1.75 3.55 -9.83
C ARG A 41 -0.85 3.47 -8.61
N MET A 42 -0.22 2.31 -8.37
CA MET A 42 0.74 2.14 -7.27
C MET A 42 2.01 2.95 -7.52
N LEU A 43 2.45 3.01 -8.78
CA LEU A 43 3.60 3.81 -9.20
C LEU A 43 3.33 5.31 -9.02
N LEU A 44 2.14 5.79 -9.40
CA LEU A 44 1.71 7.18 -9.14
C LEU A 44 1.76 7.54 -7.66
N CYS A 45 1.23 6.67 -6.78
CA CYS A 45 1.29 6.89 -5.33
C CYS A 45 2.74 6.90 -4.82
N GLY A 46 3.59 6.00 -5.33
CA GLY A 46 5.01 5.95 -4.98
C GLY A 46 5.76 7.22 -5.39
N VAL A 47 5.53 7.72 -6.62
CA VAL A 47 6.13 8.97 -7.11
C VAL A 47 5.65 10.16 -6.26
N ALA A 48 4.35 10.23 -5.96
CA ALA A 48 3.81 11.28 -5.10
C ALA A 48 4.47 11.27 -3.70
N ALA A 49 4.67 10.08 -3.11
CA ALA A 49 5.35 9.94 -1.81
C ALA A 49 6.81 10.41 -1.85
N VAL A 50 7.57 10.07 -2.90
CA VAL A 50 8.96 10.51 -3.10
C VAL A 50 9.03 12.03 -3.26
N VAL A 51 8.10 12.62 -4.02
CA VAL A 51 8.05 14.08 -4.20
C VAL A 51 7.71 14.78 -2.88
N CYS A 52 6.76 14.27 -2.09
CA CYS A 52 6.47 14.80 -0.76
C CYS A 52 7.71 14.74 0.16
N LEU A 53 8.49 13.65 0.11
CA LEU A 53 9.75 13.56 0.85
C LEU A 53 10.79 14.57 0.36
N GLY A 54 10.90 14.79 -0.95
CA GLY A 54 11.76 15.82 -1.53
C GLY A 54 11.35 17.24 -1.13
N VAL A 55 10.05 17.51 -1.02
CA VAL A 55 9.53 18.78 -0.49
C VAL A 55 9.95 18.97 0.97
N VAL A 56 9.80 17.94 1.81
CA VAL A 56 10.24 17.99 3.22
C VAL A 56 11.76 18.23 3.31
N ALA A 57 12.55 17.63 2.42
CA ALA A 57 14.00 17.84 2.33
C ALA A 57 14.38 19.31 2.13
N VAL A 58 13.66 20.00 1.25
CA VAL A 58 13.93 21.38 0.87
C VAL A 58 13.40 22.36 1.93
N VAL A 59 12.26 22.05 2.56
CA VAL A 59 11.61 22.88 3.58
C VAL A 59 12.31 22.74 4.94
N SER A 60 12.73 21.54 5.32
CA SER A 60 13.38 21.30 6.62
C SER A 60 14.46 20.22 6.48
N PRO A 61 15.66 20.58 5.99
CA PRO A 61 16.74 19.61 5.75
C PRO A 61 17.18 18.90 7.04
N VAL A 62 17.01 19.55 8.20
CA VAL A 62 17.34 18.98 9.51
C VAL A 62 16.34 17.88 9.93
N GLN A 63 15.11 17.88 9.40
CA GLN A 63 14.08 16.87 9.72
C GLN A 63 14.16 15.62 8.84
N LEU A 64 14.95 15.64 7.77
CA LEU A 64 15.12 14.49 6.88
C LEU A 64 15.55 13.21 7.60
N PRO A 65 16.60 13.23 8.47
CA PRO A 65 17.03 12.03 9.16
C PRO A 65 15.93 11.44 10.05
N VAL A 66 15.14 12.30 10.71
CA VAL A 66 14.06 11.88 11.61
C VAL A 66 12.87 11.31 10.82
N ALA A 67 12.51 11.92 9.69
CA ALA A 67 11.45 11.42 8.82
C ALA A 67 11.83 10.06 8.21
N LEU A 68 13.08 9.91 7.73
CA LEU A 68 13.59 8.65 7.20
C LEU A 68 13.64 7.56 8.27
N TYR A 69 14.05 7.90 9.49
CA TYR A 69 14.02 6.97 10.62
C TYR A 69 12.61 6.46 10.92
N LYS A 70 11.62 7.37 10.99
CA LYS A 70 10.20 7.01 11.19
C LYS A 70 9.66 6.13 10.07
N LEU A 71 9.97 6.45 8.82
CA LEU A 71 9.57 5.64 7.68
C LEU A 71 10.22 4.26 7.69
N ALA A 72 11.52 4.18 8.00
CA ALA A 72 12.24 2.92 8.11
C ALA A 72 11.61 2.03 9.19
N LEU A 73 11.24 2.59 10.33
CA LEU A 73 10.54 1.88 11.40
C LEU A 73 9.18 1.36 10.94
N VAL A 74 8.37 2.16 10.26
CA VAL A 74 7.05 1.73 9.75
C VAL A 74 7.19 0.61 8.71
N LEU A 75 8.17 0.72 7.80
CA LEU A 75 8.44 -0.32 6.81
C LEU A 75 8.91 -1.62 7.48
N LEU A 76 9.78 -1.50 8.47
CA LEU A 76 10.28 -2.65 9.25
C LEU A 76 9.15 -3.29 10.06
N ALA A 77 8.22 -2.51 10.61
CA ALA A 77 7.03 -3.00 11.30
C ALA A 77 6.15 -3.85 10.38
N GLY A 78 5.87 -3.35 9.17
CA GLY A 78 5.09 -4.09 8.17
C GLY A 78 5.80 -5.36 7.70
N TYR A 79 7.11 -5.28 7.46
CA TYR A 79 7.93 -6.43 7.09
C TYR A 79 7.92 -7.50 8.19
N LEU A 80 8.24 -7.13 9.43
CA LEU A 80 8.24 -8.05 10.57
C LEU A 80 6.85 -8.64 10.83
N GLY A 81 5.78 -7.84 10.75
CA GLY A 81 4.41 -8.33 10.93
C GLY A 81 4.02 -9.38 9.89
N TYR A 82 4.42 -9.16 8.63
CA TYR A 82 4.21 -10.16 7.57
C TYR A 82 5.01 -11.44 7.82
N TRP A 83 6.29 -11.33 8.16
CA TRP A 83 7.11 -12.50 8.46
C TRP A 83 6.59 -13.27 9.67
N LEU A 84 6.18 -12.56 10.72
CA LEU A 84 5.62 -13.18 11.92
C LEU A 84 4.36 -13.99 11.59
N ASP A 85 3.46 -13.49 10.74
CA ASP A 85 2.31 -14.27 10.25
C ASP A 85 2.75 -15.56 9.50
N VAL A 86 3.81 -15.48 8.68
CA VAL A 86 4.32 -16.63 7.92
C VAL A 86 4.98 -17.68 8.83
N TRP A 87 5.73 -17.27 9.85
CA TRP A 87 6.42 -18.17 10.78
C TRP A 87 5.47 -18.86 11.75
N LEU A 88 4.46 -18.14 12.25
CA LEU A 88 3.54 -18.68 13.26
C LEU A 88 2.55 -19.70 12.66
N PHE A 89 2.21 -19.56 11.38
CA PHE A 89 1.16 -20.37 10.75
C PHE A 89 1.53 -20.84 9.33
N PRO A 90 2.46 -21.81 9.18
CA PRO A 90 2.86 -22.31 7.87
C PRO A 90 1.72 -22.94 7.07
N TYR A 91 0.74 -23.57 7.73
CA TYR A 91 -0.34 -24.34 7.09
C TYR A 91 -1.66 -23.57 6.88
N ALA A 92 -1.83 -22.39 7.48
CA ALA A 92 -3.10 -21.64 7.43
C ALA A 92 -2.99 -20.41 6.52
N ARG A 93 -2.38 -20.57 5.35
CA ARG A 93 -2.24 -19.49 4.36
C ARG A 93 -3.57 -19.29 3.61
N PRO A 94 -4.01 -18.04 3.39
CA PRO A 94 -5.27 -17.73 2.71
C PRO A 94 -5.34 -18.35 1.30
N ASP A 95 -4.19 -18.46 0.62
CA ASP A 95 -4.10 -19.05 -0.72
C ASP A 95 -4.51 -20.53 -0.77
N GLY A 96 -4.38 -21.25 0.35
CA GLY A 96 -4.73 -22.67 0.44
C GLY A 96 -6.23 -22.96 0.57
N TYR A 97 -7.05 -21.94 0.86
CA TYR A 97 -8.51 -22.10 0.96
C TYR A 97 -9.24 -21.78 -0.35
N LEU A 98 -8.52 -21.39 -1.40
CA LEU A 98 -9.09 -21.12 -2.72
C LEU A 98 -9.43 -22.44 -3.44
N LEU A 99 -10.56 -22.45 -4.15
CA LEU A 99 -11.02 -23.61 -4.91
C LEU A 99 -10.06 -23.96 -6.06
N ARG A 100 -9.42 -22.94 -6.65
CA ARG A 100 -8.42 -23.06 -7.71
C ARG A 100 -7.26 -22.13 -7.42
N ASN A 101 -6.07 -22.53 -7.87
CA ASN A 101 -4.88 -21.71 -7.74
C ASN A 101 -5.06 -20.38 -8.49
N TRP A 102 -4.95 -19.27 -7.76
CA TRP A 102 -5.09 -17.92 -8.29
C TRP A 102 -4.06 -17.61 -9.40
N GLN A 103 -2.90 -18.26 -9.38
CA GLN A 103 -1.86 -18.10 -10.40
C GLN A 103 -2.24 -18.70 -11.76
N LEU A 104 -3.09 -19.73 -11.76
CA LEU A 104 -3.46 -20.50 -12.95
C LEU A 104 -4.76 -19.98 -13.59
N GLU A 105 -5.62 -19.31 -12.83
CA GLU A 105 -6.85 -18.69 -13.34
C GLU A 105 -6.72 -17.17 -13.42
N GLN A 106 -6.33 -16.66 -14.59
CA GLN A 106 -6.26 -15.23 -14.87
C GLN A 106 -7.36 -14.86 -15.88
N GLY A 107 -8.29 -13.96 -15.50
CA GLY A 107 -9.26 -13.35 -16.42
C GLY A 107 -10.66 -13.09 -15.83
N PHE A 108 -11.41 -12.15 -16.44
CA PHE A 108 -12.75 -11.80 -15.97
C PHE A 108 -13.77 -12.88 -16.16
N LYS A 109 -14.47 -13.15 -15.06
CA LYS A 109 -15.69 -13.93 -15.08
C LYS A 109 -16.81 -12.98 -14.64
N PRO A 110 -17.59 -12.40 -15.59
CA PRO A 110 -18.70 -11.52 -15.25
C PRO A 110 -19.68 -12.21 -14.28
N LEU A 111 -20.14 -11.47 -13.27
CA LEU A 111 -21.04 -11.94 -12.21
C LEU A 111 -20.53 -13.12 -11.35
N LYS A 112 -19.21 -13.40 -11.35
CA LYS A 112 -18.61 -14.42 -10.47
C LYS A 112 -17.43 -13.82 -9.70
N PRO A 113 -17.16 -14.28 -8.48
CA PRO A 113 -15.95 -13.90 -7.76
C PRO A 113 -14.71 -14.34 -8.53
N ASP A 114 -13.72 -13.46 -8.61
CA ASP A 114 -12.46 -13.69 -9.35
C ASP A 114 -11.73 -14.95 -8.86
N HIS A 115 -11.74 -15.16 -7.55
CA HIS A 115 -11.20 -16.35 -6.90
C HIS A 115 -12.21 -16.89 -5.89
N ALA A 116 -12.84 -18.02 -6.21
CA ALA A 116 -13.80 -18.67 -5.32
C ALA A 116 -13.09 -19.39 -4.17
N VAL A 117 -13.65 -19.30 -2.97
CA VAL A 117 -13.22 -20.05 -1.78
C VAL A 117 -13.82 -21.46 -1.83
N ALA A 118 -13.13 -22.45 -1.28
CA ALA A 118 -13.64 -23.81 -1.18
C ALA A 118 -14.94 -23.83 -0.32
N PRO A 119 -16.03 -24.46 -0.80
CA PRO A 119 -17.31 -24.47 -0.09
C PRO A 119 -17.14 -25.10 1.29
N GLY A 120 -17.66 -24.43 2.33
CA GLY A 120 -17.55 -24.87 3.73
C GLY A 120 -16.33 -24.31 4.49
N TYR A 121 -15.36 -23.67 3.82
CA TYR A 121 -14.17 -23.10 4.45
C TYR A 121 -14.17 -21.57 4.52
N GLU A 122 -15.28 -20.91 4.17
CA GLU A 122 -15.39 -19.45 4.13
C GLU A 122 -15.08 -18.78 5.48
N GLN A 123 -15.56 -19.36 6.57
CA GLN A 123 -15.31 -18.83 7.91
C GLN A 123 -13.85 -18.97 8.32
N VAL A 124 -13.20 -20.08 7.98
CA VAL A 124 -11.78 -20.31 8.26
C VAL A 124 -10.91 -19.37 7.41
N PHE A 125 -11.29 -19.14 6.16
CA PHE A 125 -10.66 -18.16 5.28
C PHE A 125 -10.79 -16.73 5.84
N ALA A 126 -12.00 -16.32 6.23
CA ALA A 126 -12.23 -15.01 6.84
C ALA A 126 -11.44 -14.85 8.15
N ALA A 127 -11.41 -15.87 9.01
CA ALA A 127 -10.62 -15.87 10.24
C ALA A 127 -9.12 -15.74 9.96
N ALA A 128 -8.60 -16.42 8.92
CA ALA A 128 -7.20 -16.31 8.51
C ALA A 128 -6.85 -14.90 8.01
N LEU A 129 -7.74 -14.25 7.25
CA LEU A 129 -7.56 -12.87 6.81
C LEU A 129 -7.57 -11.88 7.97
N VAL A 130 -8.53 -12.03 8.90
CA VAL A 130 -8.61 -11.19 10.11
C VAL A 130 -7.37 -11.36 10.97
N ARG A 131 -6.87 -12.59 11.16
CA ARG A 131 -5.64 -12.85 11.90
C ARG A 131 -4.45 -12.11 11.30
N ARG A 132 -4.23 -12.20 9.99
CA ARG A 132 -3.13 -11.50 9.30
C ARG A 132 -3.26 -9.98 9.45
N ALA A 133 -4.47 -9.45 9.31
CA ALA A 133 -4.74 -8.02 9.49
C ALA A 133 -4.45 -7.57 10.92
N LEU A 134 -4.84 -8.35 11.93
CA LEU A 134 -4.58 -8.05 13.34
C LEU A 134 -3.09 -8.10 13.66
N ILE A 135 -2.36 -9.15 13.25
CA ILE A 135 -0.92 -9.28 13.51
C ILE A 135 -0.16 -8.07 12.93
N VAL A 136 -0.41 -7.76 11.65
CA VAL A 136 0.24 -6.62 10.98
C VAL A 136 -0.20 -5.30 11.64
N GLY A 137 -1.48 -5.15 11.98
CA GLY A 137 -2.01 -3.98 12.66
C GLY A 137 -1.36 -3.75 14.03
N PHE A 138 -1.24 -4.79 14.86
CA PHE A 138 -0.58 -4.70 16.17
C PHE A 138 0.92 -4.41 16.03
N CYS A 139 1.61 -4.99 15.06
CA CYS A 139 3.02 -4.63 14.78
C CYS A 139 3.16 -3.16 14.39
N MET A 140 2.28 -2.63 13.54
CA MET A 140 2.29 -1.22 13.17
C MET A 140 1.93 -0.30 14.35
N LEU A 141 0.95 -0.67 15.17
CA LEU A 141 0.58 0.09 16.38
C LEU A 141 1.71 0.08 17.42
N ALA A 142 2.38 -1.05 17.64
CA ALA A 142 3.50 -1.16 18.57
C ALA A 142 4.65 -0.22 18.19
N VAL A 143 4.98 -0.17 16.90
CA VAL A 143 6.01 0.76 16.39
C VAL A 143 5.51 2.20 16.40
N GLY A 144 4.23 2.43 16.06
CA GLY A 144 3.61 3.76 16.08
C GLY A 144 3.51 4.39 17.47
N LEU A 145 3.31 3.58 18.52
CA LEU A 145 3.25 4.03 19.92
C LEU A 145 4.64 4.17 20.56
N GLY A 146 5.65 3.48 20.01
CA GLY A 146 7.05 3.60 20.46
C GLY A 146 7.80 4.80 19.87
N LEU A 147 7.13 5.63 19.06
CA LEU A 147 7.64 6.79 18.33
C LEU A 147 7.24 8.13 18.98
#